data_AF-A0A1B7VBA1-F1
#
_entry.id   AF-A0A1B7VBA1-F1
#
_cell.length_a   1.000
_cell.length_b   1.000
_cell.length_c   1.000
_cell.angle_alpha   90.00
_cell.angle_beta   90.00
_cell.angle_gamma   90.00
#
_symmetry.space_group_name_H-M   'P 1'
#
loop_
_entity.id
_entity.type
_entity.pdbx_description
1 polymer ?
#
loop_
_entity_poly.entity_id
_entity_poly.type
_entity_poly.pdbx_seq_one_letter_code
_entity_poly.pdbx_strand_id
1 'polypeptide(L)'
;MSEKTIESPGKSFLVLILPISFLIVFLVNTWKVLLVILGLLMVFNLWQQSRWEKWCNQVNPLFYELIEENHGKIRPMDLAIKGNFSGQVAKRYLDSKAKEFGASVLDSENEEDQSYYFINASILGDILDSSELVEKLPAQPVTKIARSFLAPPPPISLEGEAQSESLSVPTHEEVRKPLEEQLVFGSLIQSELAKRLNVYSSTVYKRRNDPDFAQWCRSRDPDGIAWSYSRKSKEFFPMEE
;
A
#
# COMPACT_ATOMS: atom_id res chain seq x y z
N MET A 1 -58.56 -1.76 -41.46
CA MET A 1 -58.89 -1.98 -40.04
C MET A 1 -57.59 -2.22 -39.29
N SER A 2 -57.08 -1.22 -38.59
CA SER A 2 -55.86 -1.33 -37.80
C SER A 2 -56.10 -0.67 -36.45
N GLU A 3 -56.87 -1.35 -35.62
CA GLU A 3 -57.07 -1.03 -34.21
C GLU A 3 -55.95 -1.73 -33.43
N LYS A 4 -54.79 -1.07 -33.31
CA LYS A 4 -53.66 -1.56 -32.52
C LYS A 4 -53.42 -0.63 -31.33
N THR A 5 -53.95 -1.06 -30.20
CA THR A 5 -53.21 -1.17 -28.92
C THR A 5 -52.62 0.11 -28.32
N ILE A 6 -53.43 1.15 -28.11
CA ILE A 6 -53.05 2.30 -27.25
C ILE A 6 -53.46 2.06 -25.77
N GLU A 7 -54.17 0.98 -25.45
CA GLU A 7 -54.71 0.75 -24.09
C GLU A 7 -53.76 0.13 -23.06
N SER A 8 -52.56 -0.31 -23.47
CA SER A 8 -51.62 -1.01 -22.58
C SER A 8 -50.79 -0.10 -21.64
N PRO A 9 -50.16 1.00 -22.10
CA PRO A 9 -49.27 1.79 -21.24
C PRO A 9 -50.01 2.47 -20.09
N GLY A 10 -51.25 2.92 -20.31
CA GLY A 10 -52.07 3.56 -19.27
C GLY A 10 -52.51 2.61 -18.15
N LYS A 11 -52.88 1.37 -18.49
CA LYS A 11 -53.30 0.35 -17.51
C LYS A 11 -52.11 -0.11 -16.64
N SER A 12 -50.93 -0.27 -17.23
CA SER A 12 -49.71 -0.61 -16.48
C SER A 12 -49.30 0.51 -15.51
N PHE A 13 -49.38 1.78 -15.95
CA PHE A 13 -49.11 2.93 -15.09
C PHE A 13 -50.13 3.06 -13.94
N LEU A 14 -51.42 2.79 -14.19
CA LEU A 14 -52.45 2.85 -13.16
C LEU A 14 -52.22 1.78 -12.07
N VAL A 15 -51.80 0.58 -12.47
CA VAL A 15 -51.47 -0.52 -11.56
C VAL A 15 -50.17 -0.25 -10.78
N LEU A 16 -49.21 0.47 -11.36
CA LEU A 16 -47.97 0.88 -10.68
C LEU A 16 -48.18 2.08 -9.73
N ILE A 17 -49.03 3.04 -10.10
CA ILE A 17 -49.33 4.23 -9.28
C ILE A 17 -50.11 3.86 -8.01
N LEU A 18 -50.95 2.82 -8.04
CA LEU A 18 -51.73 2.40 -6.89
C LEU A 18 -50.87 2.04 -5.65
N PRO A 19 -49.88 1.11 -5.73
CA PRO A 19 -48.99 0.82 -4.60
C PRO A 19 -48.10 2.00 -4.25
N ILE A 20 -47.66 2.81 -5.23
CA ILE A 20 -46.85 4.00 -4.98
C ILE A 20 -47.64 5.05 -4.19
N SER A 21 -48.91 5.28 -4.51
CA SER A 21 -49.75 6.24 -3.78
C SER A 21 -50.02 5.76 -2.36
N PHE A 22 -50.25 4.45 -2.15
CA PHE A 22 -50.35 3.86 -0.82
C PHE A 22 -49.05 4.03 -0.02
N LEU A 23 -47.89 3.85 -0.67
CA LEU A 23 -46.58 4.08 -0.07
C LEU A 23 -46.38 5.56 0.31
N ILE A 24 -46.80 6.50 -0.55
CA ILE A 24 -46.73 7.95 -0.27
C ILE A 24 -47.67 8.32 0.88
N VAL A 25 -48.89 7.80 0.92
CA VAL A 25 -49.83 8.05 2.04
C VAL A 25 -49.28 7.46 3.33
N PHE A 26 -48.70 6.27 3.29
CA PHE A 26 -48.02 5.68 4.44
C PHE A 26 -46.83 6.54 4.89
N LEU A 27 -46.04 7.07 3.96
CA LEU A 27 -44.89 7.94 4.23
C LEU A 27 -45.32 9.30 4.80
N VAL A 28 -46.37 9.92 4.25
CA VAL A 28 -46.97 11.16 4.77
C VAL A 28 -47.66 10.92 6.11
N ASN A 29 -48.21 9.73 6.37
CA ASN A 29 -48.80 9.39 7.66
C ASN A 29 -47.71 9.15 8.73
N THR A 30 -46.57 8.58 8.33
CA THR A 30 -45.46 8.24 9.24
C THR A 30 -44.35 9.29 9.29
N TRP A 31 -44.49 10.42 8.57
CA TRP A 31 -43.44 11.44 8.45
C TRP A 31 -42.97 12.00 9.80
N LYS A 32 -43.88 12.15 10.79
CA LYS A 32 -43.52 12.58 12.14
C LYS A 32 -42.62 11.58 12.85
N VAL A 33 -42.92 10.28 12.71
CA VAL A 33 -42.09 9.20 13.26
C VAL A 33 -40.73 9.19 12.58
N LEU A 34 -40.70 9.40 11.27
CA LEU A 34 -39.46 9.50 10.50
C LEU A 34 -38.60 10.70 10.95
N LEU A 35 -39.22 11.85 11.23
CA LEU A 35 -38.52 13.01 11.80
C LEU A 35 -37.97 12.74 13.20
N VAL A 36 -38.72 12.04 14.06
CA VAL A 36 -38.23 11.66 15.40
C VAL A 36 -37.04 10.70 15.30
N ILE A 37 -37.12 9.70 14.42
CA ILE A 37 -36.01 8.77 14.17
C ILE A 37 -34.79 9.52 13.62
N LEU A 38 -34.97 10.41 12.66
CA LEU A 38 -33.89 11.21 12.08
C LEU A 38 -33.23 12.11 13.14
N GLY A 39 -34.03 12.76 13.99
CA GLY A 39 -33.53 13.56 15.11
C GLY A 39 -32.75 12.73 16.12
N LEU A 40 -33.24 11.53 16.45
CA LEU A 40 -32.57 10.60 17.36
C LEU A 40 -31.25 10.10 16.78
N LEU A 41 -31.20 9.79 15.48
CA LEU A 41 -29.96 9.45 14.78
C LEU A 41 -28.96 10.61 14.78
N MET A 42 -29.43 11.84 14.57
CA MET A 42 -28.56 13.02 14.59
C MET A 42 -27.96 13.23 15.98
N VAL A 43 -28.76 13.15 17.04
CA VAL A 43 -28.29 13.24 18.43
C VAL A 43 -27.34 12.10 18.77
N PHE A 44 -27.66 10.87 18.35
CA PHE A 44 -26.81 9.71 18.57
C PHE A 44 -25.45 9.88 17.87
N ASN A 45 -25.44 10.36 16.64
CA ASN A 45 -24.20 10.60 15.88
C ASN A 45 -23.33 11.67 16.55
N LEU A 46 -23.92 12.81 16.93
CA LEU A 46 -23.23 13.86 17.69
C LEU A 46 -22.66 13.32 19.01
N TRP A 47 -23.44 12.51 19.73
CA TRP A 47 -22.97 11.91 20.98
C TRP A 47 -21.83 10.92 20.77
N GLN A 48 -21.90 10.08 19.73
CA GLN A 48 -20.80 9.18 19.36
C GLN A 48 -19.53 9.96 19.05
N GLN A 49 -19.63 11.05 18.27
CA GLN A 49 -18.50 11.91 17.96
C GLN A 49 -17.92 12.57 19.22
N SER A 50 -18.76 13.19 20.05
CA SER A 50 -18.29 13.82 21.30
C SER A 50 -17.71 12.80 22.28
N ARG A 51 -18.23 11.58 22.32
CA ARG A 51 -17.68 10.51 23.17
C ARG A 51 -16.31 10.07 22.66
N TRP A 52 -16.15 9.97 21.34
CA TRP A 52 -14.86 9.68 20.71
C TRP A 52 -13.83 10.76 21.03
N GLU A 53 -14.19 12.05 20.92
CA GLU A 53 -13.28 13.15 21.25
C GLU A 53 -12.84 13.11 22.72
N LYS A 54 -13.77 12.90 23.65
CA LYS A 54 -13.43 12.76 25.09
C LYS A 54 -12.52 11.56 25.34
N TRP A 55 -12.77 10.44 24.67
CA TRP A 55 -11.92 9.25 24.76
C TRP A 55 -10.53 9.51 24.18
N CYS A 56 -10.43 10.13 23.00
CA CYS A 56 -9.15 10.53 22.41
C CYS A 56 -8.35 11.43 23.37
N ASN A 57 -9.00 12.40 24.03
CA ASN A 57 -8.33 13.25 25.01
C ASN A 57 -7.78 12.48 26.20
N GLN A 58 -8.44 11.40 26.61
CA GLN A 58 -7.95 10.52 27.68
C GLN A 58 -6.79 9.61 27.21
N VAL A 59 -6.76 9.24 25.93
CA VAL A 59 -5.72 8.37 25.35
C VAL A 59 -4.49 9.13 24.86
N ASN A 60 -4.65 10.40 24.48
CA ASN A 60 -3.55 11.31 24.11
C ASN A 60 -2.35 11.25 25.07
N PRO A 61 -2.49 11.37 26.42
CA PRO A 61 -1.35 11.28 27.32
C PRO A 61 -0.61 9.94 27.24
N LEU A 62 -1.34 8.81 27.14
CA LEU A 62 -0.73 7.49 26.99
C LEU A 62 0.02 7.35 25.67
N PHE A 63 -0.52 7.94 24.61
CA PHE A 63 0.13 7.98 23.30
C PHE A 63 1.45 8.75 23.35
N TYR A 64 1.48 9.92 23.99
CA TYR A 64 2.73 10.68 24.10
C TYR A 64 3.77 9.97 24.96
N GLU A 65 3.34 9.33 26.05
CA GLU A 65 4.21 8.50 26.88
C GLU A 65 4.82 7.34 26.08
N LEU A 66 4.02 6.67 25.26
CA LEU A 66 4.49 5.59 24.38
C LEU A 66 5.44 6.07 23.27
N ILE A 67 5.25 7.28 22.75
CA ILE A 67 6.15 7.88 21.77
C ILE A 67 7.51 8.17 22.37
N GLU A 68 7.54 8.68 23.60
CA GLU A 68 8.77 8.99 24.32
C GLU A 68 9.52 7.72 24.71
N GLU A 69 8.81 6.71 25.21
CA GLU A 69 9.37 5.42 25.63
C GLU A 69 9.94 4.61 24.44
N ASN A 70 9.26 4.59 23.29
CA ASN A 70 9.60 3.71 22.17
C ASN A 70 10.20 4.44 20.97
N HIS A 71 10.73 5.66 21.17
CA HIS A 71 11.33 6.47 20.11
C HIS A 71 10.45 6.57 18.84
N GLY A 72 9.15 6.82 19.05
CA GLY A 72 8.17 6.99 17.97
C GLY A 72 7.64 5.72 17.29
N LYS A 73 8.06 4.50 17.68
CA LYS A 73 7.42 3.25 17.23
C LYS A 73 6.27 2.87 18.17
N ILE A 74 5.06 2.73 17.64
CA ILE A 74 3.89 2.32 18.43
C ILE A 74 3.15 1.17 17.74
N ARG A 75 2.82 0.12 18.50
CA ARG A 75 1.93 -0.95 18.04
C ARG A 75 0.51 -0.74 18.59
N PRO A 76 -0.54 -1.07 17.81
CA PRO A 76 -1.92 -1.05 18.30
C PRO A 76 -2.12 -1.86 19.57
N MET A 77 -1.44 -3.00 19.68
CA MET A 77 -1.57 -3.89 20.83
C MET A 77 -0.96 -3.29 22.10
N ASP A 78 0.19 -2.61 22.00
CA ASP A 78 0.83 -1.96 23.15
C ASP A 78 -0.04 -0.84 23.71
N LEU A 79 -0.63 -0.06 22.81
CA LEU A 79 -1.57 1.00 23.18
C LEU A 79 -2.85 0.43 23.79
N ALA A 80 -3.36 -0.68 23.25
CA ALA A 80 -4.55 -1.38 23.77
C ALA A 80 -4.32 -1.94 25.19
N ILE A 81 -3.18 -2.57 25.43
CA ILE A 81 -2.80 -3.12 26.74
C ILE A 81 -2.62 -1.98 27.75
N LYS A 82 -1.85 -0.94 27.39
CA LYS A 82 -1.56 0.20 28.29
C LYS A 82 -2.82 1.00 28.63
N GLY A 83 -3.76 1.11 27.69
CA GLY A 83 -5.02 1.81 27.88
C GLY A 83 -6.22 0.96 28.31
N ASN A 84 -6.05 -0.36 28.45
CA ASN A 84 -7.10 -1.32 28.76
C ASN A 84 -8.35 -1.21 27.84
N PHE A 85 -8.13 -1.06 26.54
CA PHE A 85 -9.19 -1.02 25.52
C PHE A 85 -8.93 -2.01 24.38
N SER A 86 -9.95 -2.22 23.54
CA SER A 86 -9.84 -3.15 22.42
C SER A 86 -8.80 -2.70 21.38
N GLY A 87 -8.04 -3.66 20.83
CA GLY A 87 -7.06 -3.43 19.78
C GLY A 87 -7.63 -2.74 18.53
N GLN A 88 -8.91 -2.97 18.19
CA GLN A 88 -9.55 -2.28 17.07
C GLN A 88 -9.73 -0.78 17.31
N VAL A 89 -9.99 -0.40 18.56
CA VAL A 89 -10.13 1.01 18.97
C VAL A 89 -8.75 1.67 18.96
N ALA A 90 -7.72 0.96 19.42
CA ALA A 90 -6.33 1.37 19.36
C ALA A 90 -5.85 1.63 17.92
N LYS A 91 -6.12 0.68 17.01
CA LYS A 91 -5.80 0.77 15.58
C LYS A 91 -6.48 1.99 14.96
N ARG A 92 -7.79 2.15 15.16
CA ARG A 92 -8.55 3.30 14.65
C ARG A 92 -8.00 4.64 15.14
N TYR A 93 -7.59 4.70 16.41
CA TYR A 93 -6.97 5.88 16.99
C TYR A 93 -5.60 6.17 16.36
N LEU A 94 -4.75 5.14 16.24
CA LEU A 94 -3.44 5.26 15.61
C LEU A 94 -3.53 5.63 14.13
N ASP A 95 -4.48 5.09 13.37
CA ASP A 95 -4.74 5.49 11.97
C ASP A 95 -5.12 6.97 11.88
N SER A 96 -6.00 7.44 12.77
CA SER A 96 -6.38 8.84 12.84
C SER A 96 -5.18 9.73 13.16
N LYS A 97 -4.35 9.32 14.13
CA LYS A 97 -3.14 10.04 14.54
C LYS A 97 -2.05 9.98 13.46
N ALA A 98 -1.91 8.85 12.78
CA ALA A 98 -0.96 8.67 11.69
C ALA A 98 -1.27 9.62 10.54
N LYS A 99 -2.56 9.78 10.21
CA LYS A 99 -3.00 10.76 9.22
C LYS A 99 -2.75 12.22 9.65
N GLU A 100 -2.91 12.52 10.92
CA GLU A 100 -2.68 13.85 11.50
C GLU A 100 -1.20 14.23 11.52
N PHE A 101 -0.33 13.29 11.91
CA PHE A 101 1.11 13.50 12.09
C PHE A 101 1.98 13.02 10.92
N GLY A 102 1.37 12.48 9.85
CA GLY A 102 2.10 11.94 8.70
C GLY A 102 2.97 10.72 9.04
N ALA A 103 2.50 9.86 9.95
CA ALA A 103 3.25 8.68 10.38
C ALA A 103 3.34 7.63 9.25
N SER A 104 4.45 6.89 9.24
CA SER A 104 4.64 5.77 8.30
C SER A 104 4.06 4.50 8.93
N VAL A 105 3.11 3.88 8.25
CA VAL A 105 2.49 2.62 8.67
C VAL A 105 3.24 1.48 7.99
N LEU A 106 3.82 0.58 8.78
CA LEU A 106 4.42 -0.63 8.27
C LEU A 106 3.40 -1.77 8.45
N ASP A 107 2.76 -2.12 7.35
CA ASP A 107 1.83 -3.25 7.29
C ASP A 107 2.64 -4.54 7.22
N SER A 108 2.70 -5.26 8.34
CA SER A 108 3.21 -6.64 8.40
C SER A 108 2.12 -7.61 7.94
N GLU A 109 2.50 -8.81 7.48
CA GLU A 109 1.56 -9.84 6.99
C GLU A 109 0.48 -10.25 8.03
N ASN A 110 0.74 -9.98 9.32
CA ASN A 110 -0.21 -10.16 10.42
C ASN A 110 -0.66 -8.80 10.96
N GLU A 111 -1.98 -8.60 11.13
CA GLU A 111 -2.56 -7.37 11.70
C GLU A 111 -2.01 -7.05 13.10
N GLU A 112 -1.51 -8.05 13.81
CA GLU A 112 -0.95 -7.94 15.16
C GLU A 112 0.45 -7.29 15.20
N ASP A 113 1.19 -7.30 14.09
CA ASP A 113 2.54 -6.74 13.98
C ASP A 113 2.59 -5.44 13.16
N GLN A 114 1.43 -4.86 12.88
CA GLN A 114 1.33 -3.54 12.26
C GLN A 114 1.96 -2.50 13.20
N SER A 115 3.01 -1.82 12.73
CA SER A 115 3.74 -0.84 13.54
C SER A 115 3.68 0.55 12.91
N TYR A 116 3.37 1.54 13.76
CA TYR A 116 3.23 2.94 13.38
C TYR A 116 4.47 3.70 13.79
N TYR A 117 5.12 4.35 12.83
CA TYR A 117 6.31 5.16 13.04
C TYR A 117 5.98 6.65 12.96
N PHE A 118 6.01 7.30 14.11
CA PHE A 118 5.78 8.74 14.27
C PHE A 118 7.13 9.46 14.29
N ILE A 119 7.33 10.43 13.39
CA ILE A 119 8.54 11.25 13.35
C ILE A 119 8.49 12.25 14.52
N ASN A 120 9.38 12.10 15.50
CA ASN A 120 9.50 13.01 16.64
C ASN A 120 10.86 13.74 16.64
N ALA A 121 11.03 14.74 17.51
CA ALA A 121 12.27 15.52 17.60
C ALA A 121 13.48 14.71 18.08
N SER A 122 13.31 13.61 18.83
CA SER A 122 14.41 12.73 19.22
C SER A 122 14.92 11.86 18.06
N ILE A 123 14.05 11.39 17.17
CA ILE A 123 14.43 10.65 15.95
C ILE A 123 15.04 11.62 14.94
N LEU A 124 14.47 12.83 14.82
CA LEU A 124 15.01 13.84 13.94
C LEU A 124 16.35 14.38 14.47
N GLY A 125 16.49 14.50 15.79
CA GLY A 125 17.74 14.80 16.47
C GLY A 125 18.78 13.72 16.20
N ASP A 126 18.46 12.45 16.45
CA ASP A 126 19.35 11.33 16.17
C ASP A 126 19.75 11.26 14.70
N ILE A 127 18.84 11.46 13.73
CA ILE A 127 19.17 11.49 12.30
C ILE A 127 20.05 12.69 11.92
N LEU A 128 19.84 13.85 12.54
CA LEU A 128 20.58 15.08 12.25
C LEU A 128 21.97 15.09 12.91
N ASP A 129 22.08 14.55 14.14
CA ASP A 129 23.33 14.32 14.89
C ASP A 129 24.12 13.14 14.29
N SER A 130 23.42 12.10 13.78
CA SER A 130 24.01 10.98 13.03
C SER A 130 24.49 11.37 11.63
N SER A 131 24.30 12.62 11.19
CA SER A 131 25.02 13.12 10.02
C SER A 131 26.53 13.29 10.27
N GLU A 132 27.00 13.08 11.51
CA GLU A 132 28.42 12.93 11.86
C GLU A 132 28.79 11.56 12.45
N LEU A 133 27.81 10.67 12.73
CA LEU A 133 28.06 9.34 13.28
C LEU A 133 27.43 8.23 12.43
N VAL A 134 28.24 7.76 11.48
CA VAL A 134 28.11 6.43 10.88
C VAL A 134 28.31 5.38 11.98
N GLU A 135 27.27 5.02 12.72
CA GLU A 135 27.27 3.83 13.56
C GLU A 135 26.97 2.59 12.71
N LYS A 136 28.01 2.19 11.97
CA LYS A 136 28.62 0.85 12.02
C LYS A 136 27.66 -0.32 12.31
N LEU A 137 26.91 -0.76 11.30
CA LEU A 137 26.67 -2.19 11.10
C LEU A 137 28.04 -2.88 10.93
N PRO A 138 28.28 -4.07 11.51
CA PRO A 138 29.60 -4.69 11.55
C PRO A 138 30.14 -4.93 10.13
N ALA A 139 31.22 -4.24 9.80
CA ALA A 139 31.99 -4.46 8.60
C ALA A 139 32.59 -5.88 8.64
N GLN A 140 31.96 -6.83 7.94
CA GLN A 140 32.66 -8.05 7.55
C GLN A 140 33.79 -7.69 6.57
N PRO A 141 35.00 -8.25 6.75
CA PRO A 141 36.17 -7.83 6.02
C PRO A 141 36.19 -8.46 4.63
N VAL A 142 35.65 -7.79 3.61
CA VAL A 142 35.85 -8.17 2.20
C VAL A 142 36.98 -7.35 1.57
N THR A 143 38.03 -7.05 2.34
CA THR A 143 39.22 -6.31 1.84
C THR A 143 40.40 -7.22 1.49
N LYS A 144 40.19 -8.53 1.35
CA LYS A 144 41.24 -9.46 0.89
C LYS A 144 41.09 -9.92 -0.57
N ILE A 145 39.90 -9.78 -1.19
CA ILE A 145 39.67 -10.25 -2.56
C ILE A 145 40.07 -9.19 -3.61
N ALA A 146 40.02 -7.90 -3.27
CA ALA A 146 40.26 -6.81 -4.23
C ALA A 146 41.74 -6.56 -4.61
N ARG A 147 42.72 -7.24 -4.00
CA ARG A 147 44.15 -7.10 -4.36
C ARG A 147 44.69 -8.19 -5.29
N SER A 148 43.87 -9.18 -5.67
CA SER A 148 44.28 -10.24 -6.61
C SER A 148 43.83 -10.01 -8.06
N PHE A 149 43.17 -8.89 -8.37
CA PHE A 149 42.66 -8.58 -9.71
C PHE A 149 43.49 -7.51 -10.48
N LEU A 150 44.66 -7.11 -9.97
CA LEU A 150 45.54 -6.09 -10.58
C LEU A 150 46.72 -6.69 -11.37
N ALA A 151 46.51 -7.81 -12.06
CA ALA A 151 47.48 -8.32 -13.04
C ALA A 151 46.87 -8.27 -14.46
N PRO A 152 47.57 -7.70 -15.46
CA PRO A 152 47.07 -7.56 -16.83
C PRO A 152 47.00 -8.92 -17.57
N PRO A 153 46.11 -9.06 -18.56
CA PRO A 153 45.75 -10.35 -19.14
C PRO A 153 46.71 -10.80 -20.26
N PRO A 154 46.99 -12.11 -20.40
CA PRO A 154 47.40 -12.71 -21.66
C PRO A 154 46.22 -13.42 -22.37
N PRO A 155 46.31 -13.66 -23.70
CA PRO A 155 45.15 -13.81 -24.57
C PRO A 155 44.70 -15.27 -24.84
N ILE A 156 43.38 -15.43 -25.01
CA ILE A 156 42.61 -16.36 -25.86
C ILE A 156 42.86 -17.89 -25.74
N SER A 157 41.81 -18.64 -25.36
CA SER A 157 41.22 -19.72 -26.19
C SER A 157 39.89 -20.23 -25.60
N LEU A 158 38.89 -20.33 -26.47
CA LEU A 158 37.59 -20.96 -26.23
C LEU A 158 37.69 -22.44 -26.67
N GLU A 159 37.54 -23.37 -25.73
CA GLU A 159 37.24 -24.81 -25.86
C GLU A 159 37.51 -25.39 -24.46
N GLY A 160 36.72 -26.20 -23.78
CA GLY A 160 35.55 -27.00 -24.06
C GLY A 160 35.47 -28.03 -22.90
N GLU A 161 34.28 -28.54 -22.66
CA GLU A 161 33.95 -29.69 -21.80
C GLU A 161 33.76 -29.53 -20.28
N ALA A 162 32.62 -30.09 -19.89
CA ALA A 162 32.00 -30.15 -18.60
C ALA A 162 32.64 -31.18 -17.67
N GLN A 163 32.54 -30.93 -16.37
CA GLN A 163 32.33 -31.99 -15.39
C GLN A 163 31.35 -31.50 -14.31
N SER A 164 30.20 -32.17 -14.31
CA SER A 164 29.19 -32.20 -13.27
C SER A 164 29.67 -32.93 -12.01
N GLU A 165 28.89 -32.75 -10.94
CA GLU A 165 28.86 -33.41 -9.62
C GLU A 165 29.46 -32.57 -8.48
N SER A 166 28.75 -32.26 -7.38
CA SER A 166 27.35 -32.49 -7.04
C SER A 166 26.94 -31.59 -5.85
N LEU A 167 25.70 -31.09 -5.92
CA LEU A 167 24.72 -30.97 -4.83
C LEU A 167 25.12 -30.36 -3.48
N SER A 168 24.62 -29.14 -3.26
CA SER A 168 23.63 -28.90 -2.20
C SER A 168 22.69 -27.75 -2.60
N VAL A 169 21.50 -28.15 -3.05
CA VAL A 169 20.30 -27.32 -3.25
C VAL A 169 19.64 -27.11 -1.89
N PRO A 170 19.20 -25.90 -1.50
CA PRO A 170 17.96 -25.75 -0.79
C PRO A 170 16.87 -25.43 -1.79
N THR A 171 15.90 -26.34 -1.77
CA THR A 171 14.73 -26.48 -2.62
C THR A 171 13.89 -25.21 -2.68
N HIS A 172 13.45 -24.90 -3.90
CA HIS A 172 12.36 -24.00 -4.22
C HIS A 172 11.03 -24.62 -3.72
N GLU A 173 10.38 -24.02 -2.73
CA GLU A 173 8.91 -24.01 -2.62
C GLU A 173 8.48 -22.60 -3.07
N GLU A 174 8.30 -22.37 -4.36
CA GLU A 174 6.99 -22.45 -5.02
C GLU A 174 5.93 -21.54 -4.37
N VAL A 175 5.96 -20.26 -4.75
CA VAL A 175 4.75 -19.63 -5.27
C VAL A 175 5.15 -18.91 -6.55
N ARG A 176 5.08 -19.66 -7.67
CA ARG A 176 4.96 -19.06 -9.00
C ARG A 176 3.62 -18.33 -9.03
N LYS A 177 3.60 -17.04 -8.70
CA LYS A 177 2.44 -16.21 -9.04
C LYS A 177 2.35 -16.18 -10.56
N PRO A 178 1.16 -16.42 -11.15
CA PRO A 178 1.01 -16.48 -12.58
C PRO A 178 1.39 -15.14 -13.18
N LEU A 179 2.17 -15.19 -14.27
CA LEU A 179 2.58 -14.05 -15.09
C LEU A 179 1.36 -13.21 -15.53
N GLU A 180 0.18 -13.84 -15.59
CA GLU A 180 -1.10 -13.22 -15.89
C GLU A 180 -1.63 -12.29 -14.78
N GLU A 181 -1.32 -12.53 -13.50
CA GLU A 181 -1.82 -11.74 -12.35
C GLU A 181 -1.08 -10.40 -12.18
N GLN A 182 0.23 -10.36 -12.51
CA GLN A 182 1.02 -9.12 -12.52
C GLN A 182 0.79 -8.27 -13.78
N LEU A 183 0.16 -8.83 -14.81
CA LEU A 183 -0.27 -8.10 -16.00
C LEU A 183 -1.71 -7.56 -15.89
N VAL A 184 -2.45 -7.86 -14.82
CA VAL A 184 -3.85 -7.40 -14.63
C VAL A 184 -3.98 -5.87 -14.61
N PHE A 185 -2.91 -5.14 -14.30
CA PHE A 185 -2.94 -3.69 -14.18
C PHE A 185 -2.23 -2.93 -15.30
N GLY A 186 -1.59 -3.61 -16.26
CA GLY A 186 -0.86 -2.95 -17.35
C GLY A 186 0.22 -1.97 -16.88
N SER A 187 0.64 -2.02 -15.61
CA SER A 187 1.61 -1.12 -15.02
C SER A 187 2.51 -1.87 -14.03
N LEU A 188 3.81 -1.62 -14.12
CA LEU A 188 4.83 -2.19 -13.24
C LEU A 188 5.43 -1.08 -12.37
N ILE A 189 5.64 -1.36 -11.09
CA ILE A 189 6.41 -0.46 -10.22
C ILE A 189 7.92 -0.57 -10.50
N GLN A 190 8.70 0.43 -10.07
CA GLN A 190 10.13 0.51 -10.34
C GLN A 190 10.93 -0.74 -9.91
N SER A 191 10.60 -1.33 -8.76
CA SER A 191 11.25 -2.55 -8.27
C SER A 191 10.90 -3.79 -9.08
N GLU A 192 9.71 -3.84 -9.67
CA GLU A 192 9.26 -4.96 -10.49
C GLU A 192 9.86 -4.91 -11.89
N LEU A 193 9.87 -3.72 -12.51
CA LEU A 193 10.57 -3.52 -13.78
C LEU A 193 12.08 -3.80 -13.62
N ALA A 194 12.68 -3.40 -12.50
CA ALA A 194 14.08 -3.67 -12.22
C ALA A 194 14.38 -5.16 -12.10
N LYS A 195 13.53 -5.93 -11.41
CA LYS A 195 13.61 -7.40 -11.36
C LYS A 195 13.50 -8.01 -12.76
N ARG A 196 12.55 -7.53 -13.57
CA ARG A 196 12.30 -8.01 -14.94
C ARG A 196 13.47 -7.77 -15.89
N LEU A 197 14.09 -6.58 -15.81
CA LEU A 197 15.25 -6.22 -16.63
C LEU A 197 16.59 -6.74 -16.06
N ASN A 198 16.56 -7.46 -14.93
CA ASN A 198 17.73 -7.94 -14.18
C ASN A 198 18.74 -6.82 -13.85
N VAL A 199 18.23 -5.69 -13.35
CA VAL A 199 19.01 -4.50 -12.96
C VAL A 199 18.59 -3.99 -11.60
N TYR A 200 19.41 -3.12 -11.00
CA TYR A 200 19.04 -2.45 -9.75
C TYR A 200 17.93 -1.40 -9.99
N SER A 201 17.01 -1.28 -9.03
CA SER A 201 15.93 -0.28 -9.06
C SER A 201 16.46 1.14 -9.24
N SER A 202 17.64 1.46 -8.72
CA SER A 202 18.29 2.77 -8.86
C SER A 202 18.69 3.08 -10.31
N THR A 203 19.05 2.08 -11.11
CA THR A 203 19.37 2.23 -12.54
C THR A 203 18.12 2.62 -13.33
N VAL A 204 16.99 1.94 -13.06
CA VAL A 204 15.70 2.26 -13.66
C VAL A 204 15.24 3.66 -13.25
N TYR A 205 15.37 4.02 -11.96
CA TYR A 205 15.05 5.37 -11.49
C TYR A 205 15.82 6.43 -12.26
N LYS A 206 17.14 6.30 -12.36
CA LYS A 206 17.98 7.29 -13.05
C LYS A 206 17.59 7.45 -14.52
N ARG A 207 17.34 6.34 -15.21
CA ARG A 207 17.10 6.33 -16.66
C ARG A 207 15.65 6.55 -17.08
N ARG A 208 14.68 6.54 -16.15
CA ARG A 208 13.24 6.63 -16.47
C ARG A 208 12.79 7.89 -17.24
N ASN A 209 13.62 8.95 -17.23
CA ASN A 209 13.35 10.19 -17.95
C ASN A 209 14.23 10.34 -19.21
N ASP A 210 15.05 9.33 -19.53
CA ASP A 210 15.91 9.36 -20.71
C ASP A 210 15.07 9.12 -21.97
N PRO A 211 15.35 9.81 -23.09
CA PRO A 211 14.62 9.61 -24.34
C PRO A 211 14.77 8.19 -24.90
N ASP A 212 15.91 7.54 -24.63
CA ASP A 212 16.22 6.17 -25.09
C ASP A 212 15.74 5.09 -24.12
N PHE A 213 14.99 5.45 -23.06
CA PHE A 213 14.57 4.52 -22.01
C PHE A 213 13.75 3.36 -22.56
N ALA A 214 12.85 3.62 -23.50
CA ALA A 214 11.98 2.61 -24.11
C ALA A 214 12.80 1.55 -24.88
N GLN A 215 13.79 1.98 -25.66
CA GLN A 215 14.69 1.09 -26.41
C GLN A 215 15.61 0.29 -25.47
N TRP A 216 16.10 0.94 -24.42
CA TRP A 216 16.91 0.29 -23.40
C TRP A 216 16.15 -0.82 -22.68
N CYS A 217 14.88 -0.58 -22.31
CA CYS A 217 14.03 -1.61 -21.72
C CYS A 217 13.81 -2.77 -22.70
N ARG A 218 13.43 -2.47 -23.96
CA ARG A 218 13.23 -3.49 -25.02
C ARG A 218 14.45 -4.41 -25.22
N SER A 219 15.67 -3.89 -25.09
CA SER A 219 16.91 -4.69 -25.23
C SER A 219 17.21 -5.63 -24.05
N ARG A 220 16.60 -5.38 -22.88
CA ARG A 220 16.87 -6.08 -21.62
C ARG A 220 15.69 -6.88 -21.12
N ASP A 221 14.50 -6.58 -21.62
CA ASP A 221 13.26 -7.25 -21.28
C ASP A 221 13.22 -8.65 -21.94
N PRO A 222 12.95 -9.72 -21.18
CA PRO A 222 12.84 -11.07 -21.73
C PRO A 222 11.78 -11.19 -22.85
N ASP A 223 10.74 -10.38 -22.80
CA ASP A 223 9.64 -10.39 -23.77
C ASP A 223 9.79 -9.28 -24.83
N GLY A 224 10.91 -8.53 -24.81
CA GLY A 224 11.15 -7.43 -25.76
C GLY A 224 10.21 -6.24 -25.62
N ILE A 225 9.58 -6.05 -24.46
CA ILE A 225 8.60 -4.98 -24.25
C ILE A 225 9.32 -3.64 -23.99
N ALA A 226 8.87 -2.60 -24.68
CA ALA A 226 9.29 -1.23 -24.40
C ALA A 226 8.47 -0.68 -23.24
N TRP A 227 9.10 -0.09 -22.22
CA TRP A 227 8.41 0.46 -21.06
C TRP A 227 8.53 1.98 -21.02
N SER A 228 7.47 2.66 -20.59
CA SER A 228 7.42 4.12 -20.43
C SER A 228 7.03 4.50 -19.00
N TYR A 229 7.63 5.55 -18.44
CA TYR A 229 7.36 6.00 -17.08
C TYR A 229 6.27 7.07 -17.04
N SER A 230 5.20 6.83 -16.28
CA SER A 230 4.18 7.83 -15.99
C SER A 230 4.49 8.57 -14.69
N ARG A 231 4.75 9.88 -14.77
CA ARG A 231 4.91 10.72 -13.57
C ARG A 231 3.64 10.83 -12.71
N LYS A 232 2.47 10.62 -13.32
CA LYS A 232 1.17 10.75 -12.63
C LYS A 232 0.90 9.58 -11.68
N SER A 233 1.17 8.34 -12.12
CA SER A 233 0.98 7.14 -11.29
C SER A 233 2.26 6.62 -10.64
N LYS A 234 3.44 7.15 -11.03
CA LYS A 234 4.77 6.66 -10.62
C LYS A 234 5.02 5.18 -11.02
N GLU A 235 4.37 4.75 -12.09
CA GLU A 235 4.43 3.39 -12.61
C GLU A 235 4.94 3.37 -14.06
N PHE A 236 5.36 2.19 -14.50
CA PHE A 236 5.86 1.90 -15.84
C PHE A 236 4.80 1.16 -16.65
N PHE A 237 4.46 1.68 -17.82
CA PHE A 237 3.47 1.09 -18.71
C PHE A 237 4.15 0.48 -19.94
N PRO A 238 3.68 -0.67 -20.44
CA PRO A 238 4.16 -1.24 -21.68
C PRO A 238 3.70 -0.33 -22.83
N MET A 239 4.62 -0.05 -23.75
CA MET A 239 4.31 0.55 -25.04
C MET A 239 4.20 -0.59 -26.05
N GLU A 240 2.96 -0.94 -26.38
CA GLU A 240 2.65 -1.78 -27.54
C GLU A 240 2.81 -0.92 -28.81
N GLU A 241 3.63 -1.39 -29.75
CA GLU A 241 3.60 -1.00 -31.16
C GLU A 241 3.05 -2.17 -31.97
#